data_AF-A0A1E4FWP0-F1
#
_entry.id   AF-A0A1E4FWP0-F1
#
_cell.length_a   1.000
_cell.length_b   1.000
_cell.length_c   1.000
_cell.angle_alpha   90.00
_cell.angle_beta   90.00
_cell.angle_gamma   90.00
#
_symmetry.space_group_name_H-M   'P 1'
#
loop_
_entity.id
_entity.type
_entity.pdbx_description
1 polymer ?
#
loop_
_entity_poly.entity_id
_entity_poly.type
_entity_poly.pdbx_seq_one_letter_code
_entity_poly.pdbx_strand_id
1 'polypeptide(L)'
;MLRFLRPFKEADADADFYLRWIGNAQAMHGAVFGYIEALIVLAALQFAAQQFGGAVIWSIYVVAWFAHLLLTTVYVRVMAAFAASRFPVQGTARNALFWMLGGISLMASVWLVGAYSVVIDAVIVAGLGS
;
A
#
# COMPACT_ATOMS: atom_id res chain seq x y z
N MET A 1 28.96 -25.76 -7.30
CA MET A 1 27.85 -25.16 -6.54
C MET A 1 27.58 -23.67 -6.80
N LEU A 2 28.46 -22.93 -7.50
CA LEU A 2 28.26 -21.50 -7.79
C LEU A 2 27.29 -21.16 -8.96
N ARG A 3 26.65 -22.16 -9.57
CA ARG A 3 25.77 -21.97 -10.75
C ARG A 3 24.36 -21.48 -10.38
N PHE A 4 23.96 -21.60 -9.11
CA PHE A 4 22.67 -21.12 -8.59
C PHE A 4 22.64 -19.62 -8.29
N LEU A 5 23.81 -18.97 -8.20
CA LEU A 5 23.92 -17.51 -8.02
C LEU A 5 24.03 -16.75 -9.36
N ARG A 6 24.03 -17.45 -10.49
CA ARG A 6 24.11 -16.84 -11.83
C ARG A 6 22.95 -15.89 -12.19
N PRO A 7 21.68 -16.09 -11.76
CA PRO A 7 20.63 -15.12 -12.02
C PRO A 7 20.75 -13.85 -11.14
N PHE A 8 21.63 -13.86 -10.12
CA PHE A 8 21.93 -12.70 -9.26
C PHE A 8 23.27 -12.04 -9.61
N LYS A 9 24.04 -12.62 -10.54
CA LYS A 9 25.23 -11.97 -11.08
C LYS A 9 24.75 -11.03 -12.19
N GLU A 10 24.62 -9.75 -11.85
CA GLU A 10 24.38 -8.66 -12.80
C GLU A 10 25.35 -8.82 -13.96
N ALA A 11 24.84 -9.29 -15.10
CA ALA A 11 25.59 -9.29 -16.34
C ALA A 11 25.69 -7.82 -16.75
N ASP A 12 26.89 -7.24 -16.62
CA ASP A 12 27.31 -5.92 -17.10
C ASP A 12 26.15 -4.95 -17.34
N ALA A 13 25.46 -4.57 -16.26
CA ALA A 13 24.34 -3.64 -16.36
C ALA A 13 24.87 -2.26 -16.78
N ASP A 14 24.29 -1.67 -17.82
CA ASP A 14 24.69 -0.36 -18.32
C ASP A 14 24.39 0.76 -17.31
N ALA A 15 25.03 1.93 -17.47
CA ALA A 15 24.77 3.09 -16.62
C ALA A 15 23.28 3.49 -16.62
N ASP A 16 22.58 3.27 -17.74
CA ASP A 16 21.15 3.54 -17.91
C ASP A 16 20.27 2.62 -17.04
N PHE A 17 20.67 1.36 -16.80
CA PHE A 17 20.02 0.46 -15.88
C PHE A 17 20.10 0.98 -14.45
N TYR A 18 21.30 1.37 -13.98
CA TYR A 18 21.48 1.88 -12.62
C TYR A 18 20.73 3.20 -12.40
N LEU A 19 20.71 4.10 -13.39
CA LEU A 19 19.93 5.33 -13.32
C LEU A 19 18.42 5.07 -13.22
N ARG A 20 17.89 4.14 -14.03
CA ARG A 20 16.48 3.71 -13.93
C ARG A 20 16.18 3.04 -12.61
N TRP A 21 17.10 2.21 -12.10
CA TRP A 21 16.94 1.53 -10.83
C TRP A 21 16.90 2.51 -9.66
N ILE A 22 17.83 3.48 -9.60
CA ILE A 22 17.84 4.54 -8.58
C ILE A 22 16.55 5.37 -8.65
N GLY A 23 16.12 5.78 -9.86
CA GLY A 23 14.88 6.54 -10.04
C GLY A 23 13.65 5.77 -9.54
N ASN A 24 13.56 4.48 -9.86
CA ASN A 24 12.48 3.62 -9.37
C ASN A 24 12.54 3.41 -7.85
N ALA A 25 13.74 3.23 -7.29
CA ALA A 25 13.93 3.09 -5.85
C ALA A 25 13.52 4.38 -5.10
N GLN A 26 13.85 5.55 -5.65
CA GLN A 26 13.45 6.83 -5.08
C GLN A 26 11.93 7.07 -5.17
N ALA A 27 11.31 6.69 -6.29
CA ALA A 27 9.85 6.74 -6.43
C ALA A 27 9.15 5.79 -5.44
N MET A 28 9.67 4.57 -5.26
CA MET A 28 9.16 3.61 -4.28
C MET A 28 9.33 4.13 -2.86
N HIS A 29 10.51 4.68 -2.53
CA HIS A 29 10.76 5.31 -1.24
C HIS A 29 9.79 6.46 -0.97
N GLY A 30 9.62 7.38 -1.92
CA GLY A 30 8.66 8.49 -1.80
C GLY A 30 7.22 8.02 -1.61
N ALA A 31 6.80 6.97 -2.32
CA ALA A 31 5.48 6.39 -2.16
C ALA A 31 5.28 5.77 -0.76
N VAL A 32 6.27 5.03 -0.27
CA VAL A 32 6.21 4.39 1.07
C VAL A 32 6.18 5.44 2.18
N PHE A 33 7.07 6.44 2.13
CA PHE A 33 7.11 7.49 3.15
C PHE A 33 5.86 8.37 3.11
N GLY A 34 5.39 8.76 1.92
CA GLY A 34 4.13 9.52 1.81
C GLY A 34 2.93 8.75 2.35
N TYR A 35 2.93 7.42 2.21
CA TYR A 35 1.90 6.58 2.80
C TYR A 35 1.98 6.51 4.33
N ILE A 36 3.18 6.42 4.90
CA ILE A 36 3.41 6.48 6.34
C ILE A 36 2.99 7.83 6.90
N GLU A 37 3.35 8.94 6.24
CA GLU A 37 2.94 10.29 6.62
C GLU A 37 1.42 10.43 6.62
N ALA A 38 0.74 9.91 5.59
CA ALA A 38 -0.71 9.90 5.54
C ALA A 38 -1.34 9.13 6.72
N LEU A 39 -0.73 8.02 7.15
CA LEU A 39 -1.18 7.26 8.32
C LEU A 39 -1.01 8.03 9.62
N ILE A 40 0.12 8.74 9.79
CA ILE A 40 0.36 9.57 10.96
C ILE A 40 -0.65 10.73 11.02
N VAL A 41 -0.91 11.39 9.90
CA VAL A 41 -1.92 12.46 9.81
C VAL A 41 -3.32 11.91 10.13
N LEU A 42 -3.67 10.73 9.59
CA LEU A 42 -4.95 10.09 9.86
C LEU A 42 -5.09 9.72 11.35
N ALA A 43 -4.01 9.27 11.98
CA ALA A 43 -3.96 8.99 13.41
C ALA A 43 -4.12 10.24 14.29
N ALA A 44 -3.44 11.34 13.93
CA ALA A 44 -3.61 12.62 14.60
C ALA A 44 -5.04 13.15 14.48
N LEU A 45 -5.68 12.99 13.32
CA LEU A 45 -7.09 13.33 13.12
C LEU A 45 -8.03 12.48 13.96
N GLN A 46 -7.78 11.17 14.06
CA GLN A 46 -8.55 10.27 14.92
C GLN A 46 -8.44 10.69 16.38
N PHE A 47 -7.23 10.94 16.86
CA PHE A 47 -6.98 11.41 18.22
C PHE A 47 -7.69 12.74 18.50
N ALA A 48 -7.56 13.71 17.60
CA ALA A 48 -8.25 15.00 17.73
C ALA A 48 -9.78 14.85 17.74
N ALA A 49 -10.32 13.96 16.90
CA ALA A 49 -11.75 13.68 16.84
C ALA A 49 -12.26 13.07 18.17
N GLN A 50 -11.49 12.17 18.77
CA GLN A 50 -11.79 11.54 20.05
C GLN A 50 -11.68 12.52 21.23
N GLN A 51 -10.64 13.37 21.26
CA GLN A 51 -10.37 14.26 22.38
C GLN A 51 -11.23 15.54 22.38
N PHE A 52 -11.50 16.11 21.21
CA PHE A 52 -12.20 17.41 21.09
C PHE A 52 -13.65 17.28 20.61
N GLY A 53 -14.04 16.13 20.03
CA GLY A 53 -15.45 15.78 19.76
C GLY A 53 -16.20 16.64 18.73
N GLY A 54 -15.54 17.53 17.99
CA GLY A 54 -16.19 18.44 17.04
C GLY A 54 -16.65 17.76 15.74
N ALA A 55 -17.88 18.03 15.30
CA ALA A 55 -18.45 17.46 14.06
C ALA A 55 -17.59 17.74 12.81
N VAL A 56 -16.92 18.90 12.76
CA VAL A 56 -16.00 19.27 11.67
C VAL A 56 -14.78 18.34 11.65
N ILE A 57 -14.18 18.07 12.82
CA ILE A 57 -13.00 17.21 12.94
C ILE A 57 -13.36 15.77 12.55
N TRP A 58 -14.51 15.27 13.00
CA TRP A 58 -15.04 13.98 12.59
C TRP A 58 -15.27 13.89 11.08
N SER A 59 -15.82 14.94 10.47
CA SER A 59 -16.06 14.96 9.02
C SER A 59 -14.75 14.91 8.24
N ILE A 60 -13.74 15.68 8.65
CA ILE A 60 -12.41 15.68 8.04
C ILE A 60 -11.75 14.30 8.20
N TYR A 61 -11.82 13.71 9.39
CA TYR A 61 -11.30 12.36 9.65
C TYR A 61 -11.95 11.32 8.73
N VAL A 62 -13.29 11.31 8.63
CA VAL A 62 -14.00 10.35 7.77
C VAL A 62 -13.61 10.50 6.31
N VAL A 63 -13.52 11.73 5.79
CA VAL A 63 -13.10 11.98 4.40
C VAL A 63 -11.65 11.51 4.17
N ALA A 64 -10.73 11.84 5.07
CA ALA A 64 -9.34 11.41 4.98
C ALA A 64 -9.22 9.87 5.02
N TRP A 65 -10.00 9.23 5.88
CA TRP A 65 -10.05 7.79 6.02
C TRP A 65 -10.56 7.11 4.73
N PHE A 66 -11.66 7.61 4.15
CA PHE A 66 -12.17 7.11 2.88
C PHE A 66 -11.19 7.30 1.72
N ALA A 67 -10.54 8.47 1.64
CA ALA A 67 -9.53 8.73 0.62
C ALA A 67 -8.35 7.75 0.72
N HIS A 68 -7.89 7.47 1.94
CA HIS A 68 -6.80 6.54 2.20
C HIS A 68 -7.20 5.10 1.83
N LEU A 69 -8.43 4.69 2.17
CA LEU A 69 -8.97 3.38 1.80
C LEU A 69 -9.03 3.20 0.28
N LEU A 70 -9.57 4.19 -0.45
CA LEU A 70 -9.64 4.18 -1.91
C LEU A 70 -8.25 4.05 -2.56
N LEU A 71 -7.29 4.85 -2.09
CA LEU A 71 -5.91 4.81 -2.56
C LEU A 71 -5.31 3.41 -2.38
N THR A 72 -5.48 2.83 -1.19
CA THR A 72 -4.95 1.51 -0.86
C THR A 72 -5.59 0.42 -1.71
N THR A 73 -6.91 0.46 -1.90
CA THR A 73 -7.62 -0.48 -2.78
C THR A 73 -7.10 -0.41 -4.21
N VAL A 74 -6.84 0.79 -4.75
CA VAL A 74 -6.24 0.95 -6.08
C VAL A 74 -4.86 0.30 -6.14
N TYR A 75 -3.99 0.53 -5.16
CA TYR A 75 -2.67 -0.10 -5.11
C TYR A 75 -2.75 -1.62 -5.05
N VAL A 76 -3.63 -2.19 -4.22
CA VAL A 76 -3.83 -3.64 -4.14
C VAL A 76 -4.29 -4.20 -5.49
N ARG A 77 -5.22 -3.53 -6.17
CA ARG A 77 -5.68 -3.96 -7.51
C ARG A 77 -4.57 -3.91 -8.55
N VAL A 78 -3.77 -2.86 -8.57
CA VAL A 78 -2.64 -2.72 -9.50
C VAL A 78 -1.58 -3.79 -9.21
N MET A 79 -1.24 -4.03 -7.95
CA MET A 79 -0.32 -5.10 -7.55
C MET A 79 -0.83 -6.48 -7.97
N ALA A 80 -2.12 -6.75 -7.76
CA ALA A 80 -2.75 -7.99 -8.15
C ALA A 80 -2.74 -8.18 -9.68
N ALA A 81 -3.08 -7.14 -10.45
CA ALA A 81 -3.02 -7.16 -11.91
C ALA A 81 -1.60 -7.33 -12.44
N PHE A 82 -0.63 -6.69 -11.79
CA PHE A 82 0.79 -6.85 -12.12
C PHE A 82 1.27 -8.28 -11.83
N ALA A 83 0.91 -8.85 -10.68
CA ALA A 83 1.22 -10.25 -10.35
C ALA A 83 0.59 -11.20 -11.38
N ALA A 84 -0.68 -10.99 -11.75
CA ALA A 84 -1.33 -11.76 -12.81
C ALA A 84 -0.62 -11.68 -14.17
N SER A 85 -0.10 -10.50 -14.53
CA SER A 85 0.60 -10.29 -15.81
C SER A 85 1.88 -11.12 -15.95
N ARG A 86 2.44 -11.62 -14.83
CA ARG A 86 3.62 -12.47 -14.83
C ARG A 86 3.31 -13.93 -15.18
N PHE A 87 2.04 -14.33 -15.17
CA PHE A 87 1.65 -15.69 -15.52
C PHE A 87 1.13 -15.74 -16.97
N PRO A 88 1.61 -16.68 -17.81
CA PRO A 88 1.18 -16.83 -19.20
C PRO A 88 -0.18 -17.56 -19.28
N VAL A 89 -1.20 -17.05 -18.59
CA VAL A 89 -2.55 -17.61 -18.56
C VAL A 89 -3.43 -16.86 -19.56
N GLN A 90 -4.14 -17.59 -20.43
CA GLN A 90 -5.02 -17.01 -21.45
C GLN A 90 -6.47 -17.49 -21.29
N GLY A 91 -7.40 -16.84 -21.99
CA GLY A 91 -8.81 -17.25 -22.06
C GLY A 91 -9.54 -17.23 -20.70
N THR A 92 -10.38 -18.24 -20.47
CA THR A 92 -11.21 -18.38 -19.26
C THR A 92 -10.40 -18.48 -17.97
N ALA A 93 -9.23 -19.10 -18.00
CA ALA A 93 -8.36 -19.21 -16.83
C ALA A 93 -7.79 -17.85 -16.40
N ARG A 94 -7.50 -16.95 -17.35
CA ARG A 94 -7.08 -15.58 -17.07
C ARG A 94 -8.21 -14.77 -16.45
N ASN A 95 -9.44 -14.96 -16.95
CA ASN A 95 -10.62 -14.31 -16.39
C ASN A 95 -10.88 -14.79 -14.94
N ALA A 96 -10.81 -16.09 -14.69
CA ALA A 96 -10.94 -16.66 -13.34
C ALA A 96 -9.85 -16.13 -12.38
N LEU A 97 -8.61 -15.97 -12.86
CA LEU A 97 -7.52 -15.36 -12.09
C LEU A 97 -7.85 -13.90 -11.71
N PHE A 98 -8.33 -13.08 -12.65
CA PHE A 98 -8.73 -11.71 -12.35
C PHE A 98 -9.90 -11.63 -11.38
N TRP A 99 -10.87 -12.55 -11.46
CA TRP A 99 -11.96 -12.64 -10.49
C TRP A 99 -11.48 -13.03 -9.10
N MET A 100 -10.60 -14.03 -8.99
CA MET A 100 -9.97 -14.40 -7.73
C MET A 100 -9.18 -13.24 -7.12
N LEU A 101 -8.40 -12.54 -7.94
CA LEU A 101 -7.63 -11.37 -7.49
C LEU A 101 -8.54 -10.20 -7.10
N GLY A 102 -9.66 -10.01 -7.80
CA GLY A 102 -10.71 -9.08 -7.41
C GLY A 102 -11.32 -9.44 -6.05
N GLY A 103 -11.60 -10.72 -5.81
CA GLY A 103 -12.09 -11.24 -4.53
C GLY A 103 -11.07 -11.06 -3.40
N ILE A 104 -9.80 -11.40 -3.63
CA ILE A 104 -8.71 -11.18 -2.67
C ILE A 104 -8.54 -9.68 -2.38
N SER A 105 -8.62 -8.82 -3.40
CA SER A 105 -8.56 -7.37 -3.22
C SER A 105 -9.73 -6.84 -2.39
N LEU A 106 -10.94 -7.39 -2.59
CA LEU A 106 -12.11 -7.06 -1.78
C LEU A 106 -11.89 -7.48 -0.32
N MET A 107 -11.47 -8.73 -0.08
CA MET A 107 -11.19 -9.23 1.27
C MET A 107 -10.08 -8.43 1.96
N ALA A 108 -9.01 -8.09 1.24
CA ALA A 108 -7.94 -7.24 1.73
C ALA A 108 -8.44 -5.83 2.07
N SER A 109 -9.35 -5.26 1.26
CA SER A 109 -9.95 -3.95 1.54
C SER A 109 -10.83 -3.97 2.79
N VAL A 110 -11.62 -5.03 2.99
CA VAL A 110 -12.41 -5.22 4.22
C VAL A 110 -11.51 -5.40 5.44
N TRP A 111 -10.45 -6.20 5.31
CA TRP A 111 -9.48 -6.41 6.37
C TRP A 111 -8.71 -5.12 6.72
N LEU A 112 -8.36 -4.31 5.71
CA LEU A 112 -7.66 -3.04 5.88
C LEU A 112 -8.43 -2.07 6.79
N VAL A 113 -9.77 -2.07 6.75
CA VAL A 113 -10.60 -1.27 7.67
C VAL A 113 -10.25 -1.56 9.14
N GLY A 114 -10.17 -2.84 9.50
CA GLY A 114 -9.83 -3.27 10.86
C GLY A 114 -8.36 -3.04 11.18
N ALA A 115 -7.47 -3.39 10.26
CA ALA A 115 -6.02 -3.22 10.43
C ALA A 115 -5.62 -1.75 10.63
N TYR A 116 -6.27 -0.82 9.92
CA TYR A 116 -6.00 0.61 10.08
C TYR A 116 -6.30 1.12 11.47
N SER A 117 -7.41 0.68 12.06
CA SER A 117 -7.77 1.10 13.42
C SER A 117 -6.68 0.70 14.42
N VAL A 118 -6.18 -0.54 14.31
CA VAL A 118 -5.09 -1.04 15.15
C VAL A 118 -3.78 -0.26 14.96
N VAL A 119 -3.41 0.04 13.71
CA VAL A 119 -2.20 0.79 13.39
C VAL A 119 -2.31 2.23 13.89
N ILE A 120 -3.45 2.88 13.66
CA ILE A 120 -3.71 4.24 14.13
C ILE A 120 -3.64 4.30 15.65
N ASP A 121 -4.31 3.39 16.35
CA ASP A 121 -4.28 3.34 17.82
C ASP A 121 -2.85 3.14 18.34
N ALA A 122 -2.06 2.29 17.69
CA ALA A 122 -0.65 2.11 18.04
C ALA A 122 0.18 3.40 17.84
N VAL A 123 -0.06 4.15 16.76
CA VAL A 123 0.59 5.46 16.52
C VAL A 123 0.19 6.47 17.60
N ILE A 124 -1.08 6.51 17.97
CA ILE A 124 -1.60 7.38 19.03
C ILE A 124 -0.89 7.05 20.35
N VAL A 125 -0.91 5.78 20.77
CA VAL A 125 -0.28 5.35 22.03
C VAL A 125 1.23 5.63 22.03
N ALA A 126 1.91 5.42 20.90
CA ALA A 126 3.36 5.57 20.81
C ALA A 126 3.85 7.04 20.81
N GLY A 127 3.03 7.99 20.36
CA GLY A 127 3.51 9.36 20.12
C GLY A 127 2.57 10.52 20.45
N LEU A 128 1.29 10.27 20.70
CA LEU A 128 0.28 11.32 20.93
C LEU A 128 -0.49 11.16 22.25
N GLY A 129 -0.48 9.96 22.84
CA GLY A 129 -1.23 9.61 24.06
C GLY A 129 -0.51 9.89 25.38
N SER A 130 0.61 10.62 25.35
CA SER A 130 1.37 11.01 26.55
C SER A 130 0.95 12.37 27.09
#